data_AF-A0A4V6XBC9-F1
#
_entry.id   AF-A0A4V6XBC9-F1
#
_cell.length_a   1.000
_cell.length_b   1.000
_cell.length_c   1.000
_cell.angle_alpha   90.00
_cell.angle_beta   90.00
_cell.angle_gamma   90.00
#
_symmetry.space_group_name_H-M   'P 1'
#
loop_
_entity.id
_entity.type
_entity.pdbx_description
1 polymer ?
#
loop_
_entity_poly.entity_id
_entity_poly.type
_entity_poly.pdbx_seq_one_letter_code
_entity_poly.pdbx_strand_id
1 'polypeptide(L)'
;MTPLEEAARLAELVAELDQFLTAALAHDDPEQMRDPFLSAAGTVTEYVDVGAAGGLYRVWMNIDDIFDAWPVDYGDETDAIAMREVRLAVEEWLATPKTEAGISAYVDRWEARQAPDDWPDPGGVWIAGGWGGGPRGDRPAR
;
A
#
# COMPACT_ATOMS: atom_id res chain seq x y z
N MET A 1 -1.04 12.77 -23.62
CA MET A 1 -2.31 12.04 -23.46
C MET A 1 -3.43 13.07 -23.41
N THR A 2 -4.52 12.83 -24.13
CA THR A 2 -5.73 13.66 -24.03
C THR A 2 -6.53 13.29 -22.77
N PRO A 3 -7.43 14.16 -22.28
CA PRO A 3 -8.27 13.83 -21.13
C PRO A 3 -9.14 12.57 -21.33
N LEU A 4 -9.55 12.29 -22.58
CA LEU A 4 -10.33 11.10 -22.91
C LEU A 4 -9.49 9.82 -22.85
N GLU A 5 -8.26 9.88 -23.36
CA GLU A 5 -7.31 8.74 -23.30
C GLU A 5 -6.91 8.44 -21.85
N GLU A 6 -6.68 9.47 -21.03
CA GLU A 6 -6.36 9.31 -19.61
C GLU A 6 -7.52 8.68 -18.83
N ALA A 7 -8.75 9.13 -19.07
CA ALA A 7 -9.93 8.53 -18.45
C ALA A 7 -10.13 7.05 -18.85
N ALA A 8 -9.83 6.70 -20.11
CA ALA A 8 -9.90 5.32 -20.57
C ALA A 8 -8.85 4.44 -19.89
N ARG A 9 -7.59 4.89 -19.86
CA ARG A 9 -6.49 4.20 -19.16
C ARG A 9 -6.76 4.05 -17.67
N LEU A 10 -7.32 5.07 -17.03
CA LEU A 10 -7.72 4.99 -15.62
C LEU A 10 -8.80 3.91 -15.40
N ALA A 11 -9.78 3.82 -16.30
CA ALA A 11 -10.82 2.80 -16.20
C ALA A 11 -10.27 1.37 -16.41
N GLU A 12 -9.32 1.19 -17.32
CA GLU A 12 -8.60 -0.08 -17.52
C GLU A 12 -7.82 -0.47 -16.27
N LEU A 13 -7.00 0.44 -15.74
CA LEU A 13 -6.28 0.25 -14.49
C LEU A 13 -7.24 -0.17 -13.37
N VAL A 14 -8.32 0.58 -13.14
CA VAL A 14 -9.30 0.28 -12.09
C VAL A 14 -9.88 -1.13 -12.23
N ALA A 15 -10.22 -1.55 -13.45
CA ALA A 15 -10.79 -2.88 -13.67
C ALA A 15 -9.79 -4.00 -13.35
N GLU A 16 -8.53 -3.84 -13.73
CA GLU A 16 -7.47 -4.78 -13.39
C GLU A 16 -7.22 -4.84 -11.88
N LEU A 17 -7.16 -3.67 -11.22
CA LEU A 17 -6.99 -3.59 -9.77
C LEU A 17 -8.16 -4.25 -9.03
N ASP A 18 -9.40 -3.97 -9.41
CA ASP A 18 -10.57 -4.59 -8.79
C ASP A 18 -10.52 -6.12 -8.90
N GLN A 19 -10.07 -6.66 -10.03
CA GLN A 19 -9.89 -8.09 -10.23
C GLN A 19 -8.83 -8.68 -9.29
N PHE A 20 -7.62 -8.11 -9.28
CA PHE A 20 -6.51 -8.62 -8.46
C PHE A 20 -6.82 -8.51 -6.97
N LEU A 21 -7.37 -7.37 -6.54
CA LEU A 21 -7.67 -7.14 -5.13
C LEU A 21 -8.83 -8.04 -4.66
N THR A 22 -9.85 -8.28 -5.50
CA THR A 22 -10.88 -9.29 -5.19
C THR A 22 -10.30 -10.69 -5.10
N ALA A 23 -9.35 -11.05 -5.96
CA ALA A 23 -8.67 -12.35 -5.90
C ALA A 23 -7.87 -12.50 -4.60
N ALA A 24 -7.18 -11.46 -4.13
CA ALA A 24 -6.45 -11.47 -2.86
C ALA A 24 -7.38 -11.82 -1.67
N LEU A 25 -8.58 -11.25 -1.63
CA LEU A 25 -9.57 -11.54 -0.58
C LEU A 25 -10.14 -12.97 -0.60
N ALA A 26 -9.95 -13.72 -1.68
CA ALA A 26 -10.40 -15.10 -1.78
C ALA A 26 -9.49 -16.09 -1.00
N HIS A 27 -8.35 -15.62 -0.51
CA HIS A 27 -7.35 -16.45 0.17
C HIS A 27 -7.28 -16.12 1.66
N ASP A 28 -7.11 -17.15 2.49
CA ASP A 28 -6.81 -17.04 3.94
C ASP A 28 -5.37 -17.46 4.27
N ASP A 29 -4.59 -17.79 3.24
CA ASP A 29 -3.17 -18.10 3.33
C ASP A 29 -2.34 -16.85 2.97
N PRO A 30 -1.29 -16.50 3.74
CA PRO A 30 -0.54 -15.27 3.54
C PRO A 30 0.12 -15.18 2.16
N GLU A 31 0.78 -16.26 1.72
CA GLU A 31 1.46 -16.31 0.42
C GLU A 31 0.46 -16.17 -0.73
N GLN A 32 -0.64 -16.93 -0.69
CA GLN A 32 -1.68 -16.86 -1.72
C GLN A 32 -2.44 -15.53 -1.74
N MET A 33 -2.55 -14.83 -0.61
CA MET A 33 -3.11 -13.48 -0.55
C MET A 33 -2.13 -12.43 -1.12
N ARG A 34 -0.83 -12.58 -0.85
CA ARG A 34 0.22 -11.65 -1.27
C ARG A 34 0.41 -11.61 -2.79
N ASP A 35 0.40 -12.75 -3.47
CA ASP A 35 0.64 -12.84 -4.92
C ASP A 35 -0.27 -11.95 -5.80
N PRO A 36 -1.62 -12.05 -5.71
CA PRO A 36 -2.50 -11.17 -6.48
C PRO A 36 -2.38 -9.71 -6.05
N PHE A 37 -2.12 -9.45 -4.77
CA PHE A 37 -1.89 -8.10 -4.25
C PHE A 37 -0.62 -7.45 -4.83
N LEU A 38 0.47 -8.22 -4.93
CA LEU A 38 1.69 -7.80 -5.62
C LEU A 38 1.49 -7.62 -7.13
N SER A 39 0.63 -8.45 -7.73
CA SER A 39 0.28 -8.29 -9.14
C SER A 39 -0.42 -6.95 -9.40
N ALA A 40 -1.30 -6.50 -8.50
CA ALA A 40 -1.87 -5.15 -8.54
C ALA A 40 -0.78 -4.06 -8.50
N ALA A 41 0.23 -4.20 -7.63
CA ALA A 41 1.36 -3.29 -7.56
C ALA A 41 2.18 -3.25 -8.85
N GLY A 42 2.44 -4.40 -9.46
CA GLY A 42 3.03 -4.51 -10.79
C GLY A 42 2.19 -3.76 -11.82
N THR A 43 0.89 -3.99 -11.87
CA THR A 43 -0.02 -3.30 -12.80
C THR A 43 0.11 -1.78 -12.68
N VAL A 44 0.12 -1.18 -11.50
CA VAL A 44 0.26 0.29 -11.38
C VAL A 44 1.54 0.83 -12.03
N THR A 45 2.65 0.07 -12.03
CA THR A 45 3.89 0.50 -12.68
C THR A 45 3.78 0.55 -14.21
N GLU A 46 2.81 -0.17 -14.80
CA GLU A 46 2.51 -0.12 -16.23
C GLU A 46 1.67 1.11 -16.60
N TYR A 47 1.02 1.73 -15.61
CA TYR A 47 0.15 2.91 -15.75
C TYR A 47 0.76 4.18 -15.14
N VAL A 48 2.10 4.30 -15.13
CA VAL A 48 2.82 5.49 -14.61
C VAL A 48 2.46 6.80 -15.31
N ASP A 49 1.86 6.73 -16.50
CA ASP A 49 1.34 7.89 -17.22
C ASP A 49 -0.02 8.38 -16.71
N VAL A 50 -0.69 7.62 -15.85
CA VAL A 50 -1.93 8.00 -15.15
C VAL A 50 -1.58 8.64 -13.80
N GLY A 51 -1.79 9.95 -13.67
CA GLY A 51 -1.35 10.71 -12.49
C GLY A 51 -1.88 10.18 -11.16
N ALA A 52 -3.12 9.68 -11.15
CA ALA A 52 -3.77 9.11 -9.96
C ALA A 52 -3.17 7.78 -9.49
N ALA A 53 -2.40 7.08 -10.34
CA ALA A 53 -1.87 5.75 -10.06
C ALA A 53 -0.65 5.77 -9.14
N GLY A 54 0.15 6.84 -9.17
CA GLY A 54 1.44 6.89 -8.46
C GLY A 54 1.34 6.70 -6.95
N GLY A 55 0.27 7.18 -6.31
CA GLY A 55 0.04 6.98 -4.88
C GLY A 55 -0.32 5.54 -4.51
N LEU A 56 -1.02 4.83 -5.39
CA LEU A 56 -1.48 3.45 -5.14
C LEU A 56 -0.30 2.48 -5.02
N TYR A 57 0.75 2.64 -5.83
CA TYR A 57 1.95 1.82 -5.73
C TYR A 57 2.55 1.87 -4.33
N ARG A 58 2.67 3.07 -3.75
CA ARG A 58 3.22 3.25 -2.41
C ARG A 58 2.35 2.59 -1.35
N VAL A 59 1.03 2.71 -1.47
CA VAL A 59 0.09 2.04 -0.54
C VAL A 59 0.41 0.55 -0.44
N TRP A 60 0.56 -0.11 -1.59
CA TRP A 60 0.75 -1.56 -1.59
C TRP A 60 2.16 -1.99 -1.23
N MET A 61 3.19 -1.26 -1.64
CA MET A 61 4.56 -1.57 -1.22
C MET A 61 4.74 -1.42 0.29
N ASN A 62 4.07 -0.46 0.94
CA ASN A 62 4.09 -0.35 2.39
C ASN A 62 3.49 -1.58 3.10
N ILE A 63 2.56 -2.30 2.45
CA ILE A 63 1.99 -3.54 2.99
C ILE A 63 2.90 -4.72 2.69
N ASP A 64 3.50 -4.75 1.49
CA ASP A 64 4.51 -5.74 1.11
C ASP A 64 5.71 -5.74 2.05
N ASP A 65 6.16 -4.55 2.44
CA ASP A 65 7.21 -4.35 3.44
C ASP A 65 6.89 -5.05 4.78
N ILE A 66 5.61 -5.11 5.18
CA ILE A 66 5.20 -5.86 6.38
C ILE A 66 5.45 -7.34 6.19
N PHE A 67 5.11 -7.94 5.05
CA PHE A 67 5.40 -9.36 4.77
C PHE A 67 6.90 -9.67 4.82
N ASP A 68 7.75 -8.70 4.49
CA ASP A 68 9.21 -8.84 4.54
C ASP A 68 9.80 -8.47 5.91
N ALA A 69 8.94 -8.23 6.92
CA ALA A 69 9.32 -7.81 8.26
C ALA A 69 10.23 -6.57 8.25
N TRP A 70 9.86 -5.61 7.40
CA TRP A 70 10.64 -4.41 7.14
C TRP A 70 9.77 -3.15 7.21
N PRO A 71 10.29 -2.03 7.75
CA PRO A 71 11.54 -1.90 8.50
C PRO A 71 11.44 -2.48 9.93
N VAL A 72 10.31 -3.07 10.30
CA VAL A 72 9.98 -3.56 11.64
C VAL A 72 9.85 -5.08 11.62
N ASP A 73 10.58 -5.76 12.51
CA ASP A 73 10.40 -7.19 12.75
C ASP A 73 9.14 -7.44 13.58
N TYR A 74 8.05 -7.91 12.98
CA TYR A 74 6.82 -8.22 13.73
C TYR A 74 6.82 -9.63 14.36
N GLY A 75 7.91 -10.40 14.19
CA GLY A 75 8.02 -11.76 14.70
C GLY A 75 6.93 -12.69 14.16
N ASP A 76 6.40 -13.55 15.03
CA ASP A 76 5.38 -14.54 14.67
C ASP A 76 4.04 -13.92 14.22
N GLU A 77 3.84 -12.62 14.39
CA GLU A 77 2.61 -11.91 14.00
C GLU A 77 2.67 -11.28 12.60
N THR A 78 3.84 -11.31 11.95
CA THR A 78 4.10 -10.65 10.64
C THR A 78 3.01 -10.94 9.61
N ASP A 79 2.75 -12.21 9.33
CA ASP A 79 1.75 -12.62 8.34
C ASP A 79 0.34 -12.18 8.72
N ALA A 80 -0.03 -12.31 10.00
CA ALA A 80 -1.36 -11.93 10.47
C ALA A 80 -1.60 -10.42 10.34
N ILE A 81 -0.59 -9.60 10.63
CA ILE A 81 -0.64 -8.15 10.46
C ILE A 81 -0.71 -7.80 8.97
N ALA A 82 0.17 -8.35 8.15
CA ALA A 82 0.21 -8.06 6.71
C ALA A 82 -1.13 -8.41 6.04
N MET A 83 -1.69 -9.59 6.33
CA MET A 83 -3.00 -9.99 5.82
C MET A 83 -4.14 -9.10 6.32
N ARG A 84 -4.07 -8.58 7.55
CA ARG A 84 -5.06 -7.61 8.06
C ARG A 84 -5.02 -6.33 7.22
N GLU A 85 -3.81 -5.83 6.95
CA GLU A 85 -3.61 -4.60 6.17
C GLU A 85 -3.98 -4.77 4.69
N VAL A 86 -3.70 -5.93 4.08
CA VAL A 86 -4.22 -6.25 2.74
C VAL A 86 -5.75 -6.19 2.73
N ARG A 87 -6.42 -6.88 3.67
CA ARG A 87 -7.90 -6.89 3.72
C ARG A 87 -8.45 -5.47 3.87
N LEU A 88 -7.89 -4.68 4.79
CA LEU A 88 -8.31 -3.30 5.01
C LEU A 88 -8.12 -2.42 3.75
N ALA A 89 -6.94 -2.49 3.12
CA ALA A 89 -6.65 -1.72 1.91
C ALA A 89 -7.58 -2.11 0.75
N VAL A 90 -7.80 -3.42 0.56
CA VAL A 90 -8.70 -3.91 -0.49
C VAL A 90 -10.14 -3.46 -0.23
N GLU A 91 -10.66 -3.67 0.98
CA GLU A 91 -12.05 -3.32 1.31
C GLU A 91 -12.30 -1.80 1.14
N GLU A 92 -11.37 -0.97 1.59
CA GLU A 92 -11.43 0.48 1.40
C GLU A 92 -11.32 0.90 -0.06
N TRP A 93 -10.45 0.24 -0.83
CA TRP A 93 -10.35 0.46 -2.26
C TRP A 93 -11.66 0.12 -2.95
N LEU A 94 -12.24 -1.06 -2.71
CA LEU A 94 -13.49 -1.51 -3.32
C LEU A 94 -14.67 -0.61 -2.96
N ALA A 95 -14.70 -0.06 -1.74
CA ALA A 95 -15.69 0.92 -1.32
C ALA A 95 -15.48 2.33 -1.89
N THR A 96 -14.27 2.64 -2.38
CA THR A 96 -13.91 3.96 -2.89
C THR A 96 -14.54 4.21 -4.28
N PRO A 97 -15.19 5.37 -4.49
CA PRO A 97 -15.60 5.80 -5.82
C PRO A 97 -14.41 5.86 -6.78
N LYS A 98 -14.51 5.18 -7.92
CA LYS A 98 -13.44 5.07 -8.93
C LYS A 98 -13.33 6.32 -9.82
N THR A 99 -13.21 7.46 -9.17
CA THR A 99 -12.92 8.76 -9.79
C THR A 99 -11.54 9.22 -9.33
N GLU A 100 -10.90 10.13 -10.07
CA GLU A 100 -9.60 10.69 -9.70
C GLU A 100 -9.60 11.24 -8.25
N ALA A 101 -10.62 12.03 -7.90
CA ALA A 101 -10.78 12.58 -6.56
C ALA A 101 -11.00 11.48 -5.48
N GLY A 102 -11.74 10.42 -5.81
CA GLY A 102 -11.94 9.30 -4.90
C GLY A 102 -10.65 8.51 -4.65
N ILE A 103 -9.89 8.25 -5.70
CA ILE A 103 -8.58 7.57 -5.65
C ILE A 103 -7.57 8.41 -4.86
N SER A 104 -7.49 9.72 -5.13
CA SER A 104 -6.65 10.64 -4.35
C SER A 104 -7.01 10.61 -2.87
N ALA A 105 -8.30 10.70 -2.55
CA ALA A 105 -8.77 10.65 -1.17
C ALA A 105 -8.48 9.30 -0.49
N TYR A 106 -8.46 8.19 -1.23
CA TYR A 106 -8.04 6.88 -0.72
C TYR A 106 -6.56 6.87 -0.35
N VAL A 107 -5.71 7.37 -1.25
CA VAL A 107 -4.26 7.49 -0.99
C VAL A 107 -4.00 8.40 0.20
N ASP A 108 -4.64 9.58 0.25
CA ASP A 108 -4.45 10.55 1.35
C ASP A 108 -4.82 9.94 2.72
N ARG A 109 -5.91 9.15 2.78
CA ARG A 109 -6.30 8.42 4.00
C ARG A 109 -5.26 7.38 4.40
N TRP A 110 -4.70 6.66 3.43
CA TRP A 110 -3.63 5.69 3.71
C TRP A 110 -2.37 6.39 4.24
N GLU A 111 -1.89 7.43 3.57
CA GLU A 111 -0.70 8.18 3.99
C GLU A 111 -0.87 8.83 5.37
N ALA A 112 -2.08 9.29 5.72
CA ALA A 112 -2.37 9.80 7.05
C ALA A 112 -2.26 8.74 8.16
N ARG A 113 -2.66 7.47 7.90
CA ARG A 113 -2.50 6.36 8.86
C ARG A 113 -1.05 5.95 9.11
N GLN A 114 -0.19 6.22 8.13
CA GLN A 114 1.24 5.93 8.20
C GLN A 114 2.01 6.99 9.01
N ALA A 115 1.32 7.99 9.56
CA ALA A 115 1.92 8.90 10.52
C ALA A 115 2.41 8.09 11.75
N PRO A 116 3.64 8.33 12.25
CA PRO A 116 4.31 7.49 13.24
C PRO A 116 3.56 7.18 14.55
N ASP A 117 2.51 7.94 14.85
CA ASP A 117 1.70 7.79 16.06
C ASP A 117 0.60 6.70 15.93
N ASP A 118 0.27 6.26 14.71
CA ASP A 118 -0.87 5.37 14.41
C ASP A 118 -0.47 3.97 13.90
N TRP A 119 0.81 3.73 13.61
CA TRP A 119 1.28 2.35 13.54
C TRP A 119 1.23 1.75 14.95
N PRO A 120 0.67 0.53 15.13
CA PRO A 120 0.68 -0.09 16.44
C PRO A 120 2.12 -0.06 16.94
N ASP A 121 2.35 0.45 18.15
CA ASP A 121 3.64 0.35 18.82
C ASP A 121 3.98 -1.15 18.82
N PRO A 122 4.82 -1.63 17.91
CA PRO A 122 4.88 -3.05 17.69
C PRO A 122 5.76 -3.56 18.82
N GLY A 123 5.44 -4.73 19.36
CA GLY A 123 6.45 -5.54 20.07
C GLY A 123 7.66 -5.91 19.18
N GLY A 124 7.73 -5.35 17.97
CA GLY A 124 8.72 -5.54 16.94
C GLY A 124 9.89 -4.58 17.02
N VAL A 125 11.04 -5.06 16.54
CA VAL A 125 12.29 -4.33 16.57
C VAL A 125 12.45 -3.59 15.25
N TRP A 126 12.69 -2.28 15.31
CA TRP A 126 13.14 -1.51 14.14
C TRP A 126 14.48 -2.05 13.65
N ILE A 127 14.49 -2.68 12.48
CA ILE A 127 15.66 -3.30 11.85
C ILE A 127 16.34 -2.34 10.86
N ALA A 128 15.61 -1.34 10.34
CA ALA A 128 16.17 -0.42 9.34
C ALA A 128 16.85 0.81 9.98
N GLY A 129 18.18 0.80 9.94
CA GLY A 129 19.00 2.01 10.08
C GLY A 129 18.90 2.90 8.84
N GLY A 130 17.85 3.72 8.76
CA GLY A 130 17.78 4.92 7.92
C GLY A 130 17.27 4.72 6.51
N TRP A 131 16.06 5.24 6.25
CA TRP A 131 15.71 5.81 4.94
C TRP A 131 15.79 7.32 5.03
N GLY A 132 16.50 7.91 4.06
CA GLY A 132 16.74 9.34 3.97
C GLY A 132 15.42 10.11 3.90
N GLY A 133 15.10 10.86 4.97
CA GLY A 133 13.87 11.64 5.03
C GLY A 133 13.65 12.58 6.24
N GLY A 134 14.61 12.75 7.17
CA GLY A 134 14.64 13.86 8.16
C GLY A 134 14.11 13.56 9.58
N PRO A 135 14.44 14.39 10.62
CA PRO A 135 15.23 15.63 10.63
C PRO A 135 16.68 15.44 11.12
N ARG A 136 17.54 16.42 10.82
CA ARG A 136 18.89 16.55 11.41
C ARG A 136 18.79 17.08 12.85
N GLY A 137 19.49 16.44 13.78
CA GLY A 137 19.82 16.95 15.13
C GLY A 137 18.70 16.66 16.14
N ASP A 138 18.96 16.10 17.32
CA ASP A 138 20.14 16.25 18.16
C ASP A 138 20.57 14.94 18.81
N ARG A 139 21.89 14.68 18.82
CA ARG A 139 22.48 13.72 19.76
C ARG A 139 22.47 14.35 21.15
N PRO A 140 21.98 13.66 22.20
CA PRO A 140 22.33 14.04 23.55
C PRO A 140 23.81 13.76 23.78
N ALA A 141 24.54 14.77 24.24
CA ALA A 141 25.91 14.64 24.68
C ALA A 141 26.03 13.61 25.81
N ARG A 142 27.02 12.73 25.71
CA ARG A 142 27.66 12.07 26.85
C ARG A 142 29.17 12.19 26.67
#